data_AF-A0A2T5TXU4-F1
#
_entry.id   AF-A0A2T5TXU4-F1
#
_cell.length_a   1.000
_cell.length_b   1.000
_cell.length_c   1.000
_cell.angle_alpha   90.00
_cell.angle_beta   90.00
_cell.angle_gamma   90.00
#
_symmetry.space_group_name_H-M   'P 1'
#
loop_
_entity.id
_entity.type
_entity.pdbx_description
1 polymer ?
#
loop_
_entity_poly.entity_id
_entity_poly.type
_entity_poly.pdbx_seq_one_letter_code
_entity_poly.pdbx_strand_id
1 'polypeptide(L)'
;MLRLMSLLAMGLIVEMVFFGPLGLLLAGVPVRKVLIGALVVSSIVQMLVRKAEGNWQVWLLISIILFLLIWGFVVPLSNNIDLRMSVAEIQPFVAVLLVFPFYYLFAEYGPKPYLNILVISTAVMAVIVIFLWLCTNVLGLTGIGITARNFYTGLNDSDIGVYIGPMPDGSFRIMLINFVLFPIMMSYHNWDKPNIPWSAFYAVAIFATGTRAFLGVGAIIIGVALLRKRPVLAVPVVAALAGFASIYILNHQDLHIFDFSSDFTSSSARYVQFFSLMNLFWRFPIFGAGFGASAGVVRSFDAPYSYELTYVALLAKIGIVGALILGGALTAWIGRSMRASPNWVSIAVLVISVVLMTATNPYLINLVGMSIVAFMVAIGVWANRPVSALAAPVHQYENEV
;
A
#
# COMPACT_ATOMS: atom_id res chain seq x y z
N MET A 1 -5.43 11.18 26.42
CA MET A 1 -5.09 11.43 25.00
C MET A 1 -4.68 10.17 24.23
N LEU A 2 -3.66 9.41 24.65
CA LEU A 2 -3.23 8.18 23.94
C LEU A 2 -4.32 7.11 23.78
N ARG A 3 -5.20 6.93 24.77
CA ARG A 3 -6.37 6.04 24.64
C ARG A 3 -7.30 6.44 23.49
N LEU A 4 -7.57 7.74 23.32
CA LEU A 4 -8.36 8.25 22.21
C LEU A 4 -7.63 8.03 20.88
N MET A 5 -6.33 8.32 20.81
CA MET A 5 -5.51 8.03 19.62
C MET A 5 -5.54 6.54 19.26
N SER A 6 -5.48 5.65 20.25
CA SER A 6 -5.59 4.20 20.03
C SER A 6 -6.91 3.84 19.37
N LEU A 7 -8.03 4.33 19.91
CA LEU A 7 -9.36 4.09 19.33
C LEU A 7 -9.47 4.63 17.90
N LEU A 8 -8.96 5.84 17.65
CA LEU A 8 -8.94 6.44 16.31
C LEU A 8 -8.08 5.62 15.33
N ALA A 9 -6.93 5.12 15.76
CA ALA A 9 -6.04 4.29 14.95
C ALA A 9 -6.67 2.94 14.61
N MET A 10 -7.34 2.31 15.58
CA MET A 10 -8.09 1.07 15.37
C MET A 10 -9.26 1.29 14.40
N GLY A 11 -10.02 2.37 14.59
CA GLY A 11 -11.08 2.79 13.67
C GLY A 11 -10.56 3.04 12.25
N LEU A 12 -9.39 3.68 12.12
CA LEU A 12 -8.75 3.91 10.83
C LEU A 12 -8.36 2.60 10.14
N ILE A 13 -7.78 1.65 10.87
CA ILE A 13 -7.43 0.32 10.32
C ILE A 13 -8.68 -0.38 9.77
N VAL A 14 -9.75 -0.46 10.57
CA VAL A 14 -11.02 -1.07 10.14
C VAL A 14 -11.57 -0.35 8.92
N GLU A 15 -11.58 0.98 8.95
CA GLU A 15 -12.13 1.78 7.86
C GLU A 15 -11.35 1.56 6.54
N MET A 16 -10.01 1.51 6.59
CA MET A 16 -9.17 1.25 5.43
C MET A 16 -9.35 -0.15 4.87
N VAL A 17 -9.52 -1.15 5.75
CA VAL A 17 -9.66 -2.55 5.35
C VAL A 17 -11.01 -2.84 4.71
N PHE A 18 -12.11 -2.22 5.17
CA PHE A 18 -13.44 -2.52 4.63
C PHE A 18 -13.87 -1.55 3.52
N PHE A 19 -13.48 -0.28 3.59
CA PHE A 19 -14.02 0.74 2.68
C PHE A 19 -13.00 1.24 1.65
N GLY A 20 -11.77 0.70 1.67
CA GLY A 20 -10.83 0.81 0.55
C GLY A 20 -10.56 2.26 0.12
N PRO A 21 -10.49 2.61 -1.18
CA PRO A 21 -10.21 3.98 -1.60
C PRO A 21 -11.39 4.94 -1.40
N LEU A 22 -12.62 4.41 -1.36
CA LEU A 22 -13.86 5.21 -1.33
C LEU A 22 -14.08 5.84 0.03
N GLY A 23 -13.87 5.04 1.08
CA GLY A 23 -14.07 5.41 2.48
C GLY A 23 -15.55 5.61 2.83
N LEU A 24 -15.84 5.72 4.13
CA LEU A 24 -17.18 6.09 4.60
C LEU A 24 -17.37 7.60 4.54
N LEU A 25 -18.49 8.08 4.03
CA LEU A 25 -18.89 9.49 4.12
C LEU A 25 -19.77 9.72 5.34
N LEU A 26 -19.39 10.67 6.20
CA LEU A 26 -20.21 11.17 7.29
C LEU A 26 -20.46 12.66 7.06
N ALA A 27 -21.73 13.04 6.83
CA ALA A 27 -22.12 14.41 6.48
C ALA A 27 -21.31 15.00 5.30
N GLY A 28 -21.07 14.19 4.26
CA GLY A 28 -20.31 14.59 3.07
C GLY A 28 -18.78 14.63 3.23
N VAL A 29 -18.26 14.33 4.42
CA VAL A 29 -16.82 14.29 4.68
C VAL A 29 -16.36 12.83 4.81
N PRO A 30 -15.29 12.42 4.11
CA PRO A 30 -14.72 11.10 4.29
C PRO A 30 -14.21 10.90 5.73
N VAL A 31 -14.79 9.95 6.46
CA VAL A 31 -14.45 9.58 7.84
C VAL A 31 -12.94 9.36 7.97
N ARG A 32 -12.30 8.73 6.98
CA ARG A 32 -10.84 8.57 6.94
C ARG A 32 -10.08 9.89 7.07
N LYS A 33 -10.48 10.93 6.32
CA LYS A 33 -9.78 12.23 6.35
C LYS A 33 -9.88 12.83 7.76
N VAL A 34 -11.04 12.68 8.42
CA VAL A 34 -11.26 13.09 9.82
C VAL A 34 -10.37 12.29 10.77
N LEU A 35 -10.33 10.97 10.65
CA LEU A 35 -9.50 10.09 11.49
C LEU A 35 -8.00 10.40 11.34
N ILE A 36 -7.52 10.54 10.10
CA ILE A 36 -6.12 10.89 9.82
C ILE A 36 -5.79 12.27 10.39
N GLY A 37 -6.64 13.28 10.15
CA GLY A 37 -6.45 14.62 10.70
C GLY A 37 -6.38 14.62 12.23
N ALA A 38 -7.31 13.94 12.89
CA ALA A 38 -7.35 13.82 14.34
C ALA A 38 -6.11 13.11 14.90
N LEU A 39 -5.64 12.04 14.24
CA LEU A 39 -4.42 11.31 14.63
C LEU A 39 -3.16 12.16 14.47
N VAL A 40 -3.02 12.88 13.35
CA VAL A 40 -1.87 13.75 13.09
C VAL A 40 -1.85 14.90 14.09
N VAL A 41 -2.95 15.62 14.28
CA VAL A 41 -3.03 16.72 15.27
C VAL A 41 -2.72 16.21 16.68
N SER A 42 -3.28 15.06 17.05
CA SER A 42 -3.00 14.44 18.35
C SER A 42 -1.53 14.08 18.49
N SER A 43 -0.89 13.56 17.45
CA SER A 43 0.55 13.24 17.50
C SER A 43 1.44 14.49 17.62
N ILE A 44 1.06 15.61 17.00
CA ILE A 44 1.79 16.88 17.11
C ILE A 44 1.69 17.42 18.53
N VAL A 45 0.48 17.46 19.11
CA VAL A 45 0.28 17.88 20.50
C VAL A 45 1.06 16.97 21.45
N GLN A 46 1.06 15.65 21.22
CA GLN A 46 1.85 14.70 22.00
C GLN A 46 3.36 14.99 21.92
N MET A 47 3.86 15.30 20.72
CA MET A 47 5.26 15.64 20.48
C MET A 47 5.67 16.94 21.20
N LEU A 48 4.78 17.93 21.26
CA LEU A 48 5.00 19.18 21.99
C LEU A 48 4.97 18.97 23.52
N VAL A 49 4.04 18.15 24.03
CA VAL A 49 3.85 17.92 25.47
C VAL A 49 4.93 17.02 26.07
N ARG A 50 5.23 15.87 25.45
CA ARG A 50 6.22 14.91 26.00
C ARG A 50 7.67 15.31 25.71
N LYS A 51 7.90 16.38 24.95
CA LYS A 51 9.12 16.66 24.18
C LYS A 51 9.42 15.51 23.21
N ALA A 52 9.93 15.83 22.03
CA ALA A 52 10.29 14.78 21.06
C ALA A 52 11.32 13.83 21.70
N GLU A 53 11.07 12.51 21.62
CA GLU A 53 11.98 11.48 22.18
C GLU A 53 13.36 11.51 21.49
N GLY A 54 13.46 12.16 20.33
CA GLY A 54 14.73 12.47 19.70
C GLY A 54 14.59 13.43 18.53
N ASN A 55 15.72 14.06 18.16
CA ASN A 55 15.82 15.02 17.05
C ASN A 55 15.32 14.46 15.72
N TRP A 56 15.37 13.14 15.51
CA TRP A 56 14.94 12.51 14.27
C TRP A 56 13.45 12.74 13.96
N GLN A 57 12.59 12.84 14.98
CA GLN A 57 11.15 13.07 14.78
C GLN A 57 10.90 14.45 14.17
N VAL A 58 11.57 15.45 14.73
CA VAL A 58 11.51 16.84 14.26
C VAL A 58 12.07 16.94 12.85
N TRP A 59 13.25 16.37 12.59
CA TRP A 59 13.86 16.38 11.26
C TRP A 59 13.02 15.64 10.22
N LEU A 60 12.40 14.51 10.57
CA LEU A 60 11.50 13.79 9.67
C LEU A 60 10.26 14.62 9.35
N LEU A 61 9.64 15.25 10.37
CA LEU A 61 8.48 16.11 10.17
C LEU A 61 8.82 17.29 9.25
N ILE A 62 9.92 18.00 9.54
CA ILE A 62 10.41 19.10 8.71
C ILE A 62 10.66 18.61 7.28
N SER A 63 11.31 17.45 7.11
CA SER A 63 11.61 16.90 5.78
C SER A 63 10.35 16.55 5.00
N ILE A 64 9.33 15.97 5.65
CA ILE A 64 8.04 15.69 5.01
C ILE A 64 7.35 17.01 4.62
N ILE A 65 7.29 17.98 5.52
CA ILE A 65 6.67 19.29 5.24
C ILE A 65 7.39 19.97 4.07
N LEU A 66 8.72 20.02 4.08
CA LEU A 66 9.51 20.60 2.99
C LEU A 66 9.28 19.84 1.68
N PHE A 67 9.27 18.52 1.69
CA PHE A 67 8.97 17.72 0.50
C PHE A 67 7.57 18.07 -0.06
N LEU A 68 6.55 18.13 0.80
CA LEU A 68 5.19 18.46 0.39
C LEU A 68 5.09 19.90 -0.14
N LEU A 69 5.77 20.85 0.48
CA LEU A 69 5.80 22.25 0.03
C LEU A 69 6.52 22.40 -1.32
N ILE A 70 7.69 21.79 -1.46
CA ILE A 70 8.51 21.91 -2.67
C ILE A 70 7.78 21.25 -3.86
N TRP A 71 7.43 19.97 -3.75
CA TRP A 71 6.87 19.23 -4.89
C TRP A 71 5.35 19.38 -5.05
N GLY A 72 4.65 19.82 -4.00
CA GLY A 72 3.21 20.08 -4.03
C GLY A 72 2.81 21.51 -4.35
N PHE A 73 3.71 22.49 -4.16
CA PHE A 73 3.38 23.89 -4.37
C PHE A 73 4.44 24.63 -5.17
N VAL A 74 5.70 24.65 -4.71
CA VAL A 74 6.75 25.48 -5.33
C VAL A 74 7.04 25.05 -6.77
N VAL A 75 7.31 23.75 -6.99
CA VAL A 75 7.62 23.20 -8.31
C VAL A 75 6.40 23.28 -9.23
N PRO A 76 5.19 22.83 -8.84
CA PRO A 76 3.96 23.02 -9.63
C PRO A 76 3.72 24.47 -10.05
N LEU A 77 3.85 25.44 -9.13
CA LEU A 77 3.69 26.87 -9.45
C LEU A 77 4.74 27.35 -10.45
N SER A 78 6.00 26.97 -10.27
CA SER A 78 7.08 27.36 -11.19
C SER A 78 6.88 26.82 -12.61
N ASN A 79 6.15 25.70 -12.73
CA ASN A 79 5.86 25.04 -14.01
C ASN A 79 4.44 25.33 -14.54
N ASN A 80 3.71 26.29 -13.95
CA ASN A 80 2.33 26.65 -14.31
C ASN A 80 1.33 25.48 -14.25
N ILE A 81 1.50 24.56 -13.29
CA ILE A 81 0.57 23.47 -13.02
C ILE A 81 -0.57 23.96 -12.12
N ASP A 82 -1.81 23.55 -12.42
CA ASP A 82 -2.96 23.87 -11.58
C ASP A 82 -2.77 23.29 -10.16
N LEU A 83 -2.77 24.18 -9.17
CA LEU A 83 -2.63 23.83 -7.76
C LEU A 83 -3.73 22.88 -7.28
N ARG A 84 -4.93 22.92 -7.87
CA ARG A 84 -6.02 21.98 -7.52
C ARG A 84 -5.61 20.54 -7.82
N MET A 85 -5.00 20.31 -8.98
CA MET A 85 -4.50 19.00 -9.39
C MET A 85 -3.31 18.56 -8.53
N SER A 86 -2.42 19.49 -8.21
CA SER A 86 -1.29 19.21 -7.33
C SER A 86 -1.73 18.79 -5.92
N VAL A 87 -2.67 19.53 -5.33
CA VAL A 87 -3.22 19.23 -4.00
C VAL A 87 -3.94 17.88 -4.00
N ALA A 88 -4.70 17.58 -5.05
CA ALA A 88 -5.39 16.30 -5.19
C ALA A 88 -4.40 15.12 -5.26
N GLU A 89 -3.31 15.27 -6.02
CA GLU A 89 -2.30 14.22 -6.16
C GLU A 89 -1.44 14.04 -4.90
N ILE A 90 -1.11 15.13 -4.20
CA ILE A 90 -0.21 15.05 -3.04
C ILE A 90 -0.92 14.57 -1.77
N GLN A 91 -2.26 14.61 -1.73
CA GLN A 91 -3.05 14.23 -0.56
C GLN A 91 -2.65 12.88 0.07
N PRO A 92 -2.41 11.78 -0.70
CA PRO A 92 -1.90 10.53 -0.17
C PRO A 92 -0.63 10.63 0.68
N PHE A 93 0.29 11.54 0.35
CA PHE A 93 1.57 11.67 1.05
C PHE A 93 1.39 12.26 2.45
N VAL A 94 0.27 12.94 2.73
CA VAL A 94 -0.10 13.36 4.10
C VAL A 94 -0.23 12.15 5.02
N ALA A 95 -0.64 10.98 4.53
CA ALA A 95 -0.71 9.76 5.34
C ALA A 95 0.66 9.28 5.84
N VAL A 96 1.78 9.74 5.27
CA VAL A 96 3.11 9.46 5.83
C VAL A 96 3.25 10.03 7.24
N LEU A 97 2.54 11.12 7.56
CA LEU A 97 2.51 11.70 8.90
C LEU A 97 1.90 10.74 9.94
N LEU A 98 1.19 9.69 9.52
CA LEU A 98 0.70 8.65 10.43
C LEU A 98 1.82 7.84 11.09
N VAL A 99 3.07 7.94 10.61
CA VAL A 99 4.23 7.36 11.29
C VAL A 99 4.32 7.83 12.75
N PHE A 100 4.03 9.10 13.04
CA PHE A 100 4.11 9.67 14.38
C PHE A 100 3.06 9.11 15.36
N PRO A 101 1.74 9.16 15.07
CA PRO A 101 0.75 8.59 15.97
C PRO A 101 0.97 7.08 16.16
N PHE A 102 1.27 6.33 15.09
CA PHE A 102 1.57 4.90 15.25
C PHE A 102 2.82 4.65 16.10
N TYR A 103 3.88 5.43 15.93
CA TYR A 103 5.09 5.33 16.76
C TYR A 103 4.78 5.54 18.25
N TYR A 104 4.01 6.58 18.60
CA TYR A 104 3.62 6.83 20.00
C TYR A 104 2.72 5.72 20.56
N LEU A 105 1.78 5.23 19.76
CA LEU A 105 0.91 4.15 20.16
C LEU A 105 1.67 2.83 20.36
N PHE A 106 2.67 2.54 19.53
CA PHE A 106 3.51 1.37 19.69
C PHE A 106 4.48 1.53 20.86
N ALA A 107 4.96 2.76 21.14
CA ALA A 107 5.74 3.06 22.34
C ALA A 107 5.01 2.59 23.60
N GLU A 108 3.73 2.95 23.68
CA GLU A 108 2.92 2.83 24.89
C GLU A 108 2.25 1.45 25.01
N TYR A 109 1.63 0.97 23.92
CA TYR A 109 0.78 -0.22 23.94
C TYR A 109 1.38 -1.40 23.16
N GLY A 110 2.53 -1.20 22.51
CA GLY A 110 3.09 -2.14 21.55
C GLY A 110 2.30 -2.21 20.23
N PRO A 111 2.87 -2.82 19.18
CA PRO A 111 2.20 -2.96 17.88
C PRO A 111 1.14 -4.05 17.85
N LYS A 112 1.18 -5.01 18.78
CA LYS A 112 0.36 -6.24 18.76
C LYS A 112 -1.15 -5.99 18.70
N PRO A 113 -1.75 -5.06 19.48
CA PRO A 113 -3.19 -4.81 19.41
C PRO A 113 -3.65 -4.35 18.03
N TYR A 114 -2.88 -3.45 17.40
CA TYR A 114 -3.18 -2.90 16.09
C TYR A 114 -2.97 -3.92 14.97
N LEU A 115 -1.91 -4.71 15.07
CA LEU A 115 -1.66 -5.84 14.17
C LEU A 115 -2.78 -6.88 14.26
N ASN A 116 -3.26 -7.20 15.46
CA ASN A 116 -4.36 -8.15 15.63
C ASN A 116 -5.64 -7.65 14.94
N ILE A 117 -5.96 -6.36 15.08
CA ILE A 117 -7.12 -5.76 14.40
C ILE A 117 -6.92 -5.80 12.88
N LEU A 118 -5.75 -5.42 12.39
CA LEU A 118 -5.43 -5.49 10.96
C LEU A 118 -5.58 -6.92 10.42
N VAL A 119 -5.04 -7.93 11.12
CA VAL A 119 -5.13 -9.35 10.75
C VAL A 119 -6.59 -9.81 10.74
N ILE A 120 -7.35 -9.54 11.80
CA ILE A 120 -8.76 -9.96 11.90
C ILE A 120 -9.58 -9.30 10.80
N SER A 121 -9.50 -7.98 10.64
CA SER A 121 -10.24 -7.26 9.60
C SER A 121 -9.87 -7.76 8.21
N THR A 122 -8.58 -8.00 7.93
CA THR A 122 -8.14 -8.48 6.61
C THR A 122 -8.62 -9.90 6.35
N ALA A 123 -8.62 -10.77 7.36
CA ALA A 123 -9.16 -12.13 7.25
C ALA A 123 -10.68 -12.12 6.98
N VAL A 124 -11.43 -11.27 7.69
CA VAL A 124 -12.87 -11.08 7.43
C VAL A 124 -13.10 -10.59 5.99
N MET A 125 -12.33 -9.61 5.53
CA MET A 125 -12.44 -9.11 4.16
C MET A 125 -12.10 -10.19 3.12
N ALA A 126 -11.08 -11.02 3.39
CA ALA A 126 -10.74 -12.17 2.54
C ALA A 126 -11.91 -13.16 2.44
N VAL A 127 -12.60 -13.47 3.55
CA VAL A 127 -13.80 -14.31 3.53
C VAL A 127 -14.89 -13.70 2.65
N ILE A 128 -15.16 -12.40 2.78
CA ILE A 128 -16.16 -11.69 1.98
C ILE A 128 -15.83 -11.79 0.49
N VAL A 129 -14.56 -11.56 0.11
CA VAL A 129 -14.13 -11.62 -1.29
C VAL A 129 -14.24 -13.03 -1.87
N ILE A 130 -13.79 -14.04 -1.12
CA ILE A 130 -13.90 -15.45 -1.54
C ILE A 130 -15.37 -15.81 -1.73
N PHE A 131 -16.24 -15.42 -0.79
CA PHE A 131 -17.67 -15.66 -0.87
C PHE A 131 -18.30 -15.01 -2.10
N LEU A 132 -18.06 -13.72 -2.32
CA LEU A 132 -18.58 -13.01 -3.49
C LEU A 132 -18.05 -13.62 -4.80
N TRP A 133 -16.79 -14.02 -4.85
CA TRP A 133 -16.20 -14.70 -6.00
C TRP A 133 -16.86 -16.05 -6.28
N LEU A 134 -17.09 -16.87 -5.25
CA LEU A 134 -17.82 -18.16 -5.38
C LEU A 134 -19.24 -17.94 -5.89
N CYS A 135 -20.00 -17.01 -5.30
CA CYS A 135 -21.35 -16.70 -5.75
C CYS A 135 -21.39 -16.27 -7.21
N THR A 136 -20.47 -15.41 -7.64
CA THR A 136 -20.51 -14.81 -8.98
C THR A 136 -19.93 -15.72 -10.06
N ASN A 137 -18.77 -16.35 -9.82
CA ASN A 137 -18.06 -17.14 -10.83
C ASN A 137 -18.42 -18.63 -10.82
N VAL A 138 -18.76 -19.21 -9.66
CA VAL A 138 -19.06 -20.64 -9.55
C VAL A 138 -20.57 -20.90 -9.60
N LEU A 139 -21.36 -20.09 -8.89
CA LEU A 139 -22.82 -20.26 -8.82
C LEU A 139 -23.57 -19.43 -9.87
N GLY A 140 -22.89 -18.54 -10.60
CA GLY A 140 -23.51 -17.67 -11.61
C GLY A 140 -24.43 -16.57 -11.04
N LEU A 141 -24.38 -16.30 -9.74
CA LEU A 141 -25.21 -15.32 -9.03
C LEU A 141 -24.63 -13.90 -9.18
N THR A 142 -24.51 -13.41 -10.40
CA THR A 142 -23.93 -12.09 -10.73
C THR A 142 -24.65 -10.93 -10.04
N GLY A 143 -25.95 -11.08 -9.74
CA GLY A 143 -26.74 -10.09 -9.00
C GLY A 143 -26.15 -9.72 -7.64
N ILE A 144 -25.54 -10.67 -6.92
CA ILE A 144 -24.88 -10.38 -5.63
C ILE A 144 -23.66 -9.49 -5.84
N GLY A 145 -22.87 -9.76 -6.88
CA GLY A 145 -21.71 -8.93 -7.25
C GLY A 145 -22.12 -7.52 -7.65
N ILE A 146 -23.22 -7.36 -8.39
CA ILE A 146 -23.76 -6.03 -8.76
C ILE A 146 -24.26 -5.29 -7.52
N THR A 147 -24.94 -5.95 -6.59
CA THR A 147 -25.33 -5.33 -5.31
C THR A 147 -24.11 -4.87 -4.52
N ALA A 148 -23.04 -5.66 -4.48
CA ALA A 148 -21.79 -5.25 -3.83
C ALA A 148 -21.16 -4.04 -4.55
N ARG A 149 -21.16 -4.01 -5.89
CA ARG A 149 -20.74 -2.84 -6.67
C ARG A 149 -21.52 -1.60 -6.25
N ASN A 150 -22.85 -1.68 -6.27
CA ASN A 150 -23.73 -0.57 -5.93
C ASN A 150 -23.54 -0.08 -4.50
N PHE A 151 -23.28 -1.00 -3.56
CA PHE A 151 -22.92 -0.64 -2.19
C PHE A 151 -21.66 0.21 -2.17
N TYR A 152 -20.57 -0.25 -2.79
CA TYR A 152 -19.31 0.49 -2.80
C TYR A 152 -19.43 1.82 -3.54
N THR A 153 -19.99 1.85 -4.75
CA THR A 153 -20.18 3.10 -5.51
C THR A 153 -21.14 4.06 -4.81
N GLY A 154 -22.07 3.57 -3.99
CA GLY A 154 -22.93 4.40 -3.16
C GLY A 154 -22.22 5.04 -1.96
N LEU A 155 -21.03 4.57 -1.59
CA LEU A 155 -20.23 5.19 -0.51
C LEU A 155 -19.56 6.48 -0.95
N ASN A 156 -19.23 6.61 -2.24
CA ASN A 156 -18.54 7.77 -2.79
C ASN A 156 -18.78 7.79 -4.31
N ASP A 157 -19.16 8.94 -4.88
CA ASP A 157 -19.49 9.11 -6.31
C ASP A 157 -18.29 8.92 -7.26
N SER A 158 -17.19 8.31 -6.81
CA SER A 158 -16.01 8.00 -7.60
C SER A 158 -15.83 6.48 -7.72
N ASP A 159 -15.59 5.99 -8.93
CA ASP A 159 -15.18 4.59 -9.17
C ASP A 159 -13.66 4.39 -8.98
N ILE A 160 -12.93 5.38 -8.45
CA ILE A 160 -11.47 5.36 -8.41
C ILE A 160 -10.97 4.29 -7.43
N GLY A 161 -10.33 3.25 -7.96
CA GLY A 161 -9.70 2.19 -7.17
C GLY A 161 -10.62 1.06 -6.74
N VAL A 162 -11.83 0.98 -7.31
CA VAL A 162 -12.75 -0.15 -7.16
C VAL A 162 -13.19 -0.63 -8.55
N TYR A 163 -13.11 -1.93 -8.77
CA TYR A 163 -13.71 -2.59 -9.92
C TYR A 163 -14.46 -3.82 -9.44
N ILE A 164 -15.78 -3.83 -9.64
CA ILE A 164 -16.64 -4.98 -9.32
C ILE A 164 -17.55 -5.19 -10.52
N GLY A 165 -17.32 -6.24 -11.30
CA GLY A 165 -18.09 -6.44 -12.53
C GLY A 165 -17.61 -7.58 -13.42
N PRO A 166 -18.40 -7.89 -14.46
CA PRO A 166 -18.03 -8.88 -15.46
C PRO A 166 -16.82 -8.38 -16.27
N MET A 167 -16.03 -9.32 -16.76
CA MET A 167 -14.89 -9.09 -17.64
C MET A 167 -15.16 -9.71 -19.01
N PRO A 168 -14.46 -9.27 -20.07
CA PRO A 168 -14.60 -9.83 -21.41
C PRO A 168 -14.33 -11.34 -21.49
N ASP A 169 -13.54 -11.86 -20.55
CA ASP A 169 -13.23 -13.29 -20.41
C ASP A 169 -14.37 -14.11 -19.74
N GLY A 170 -15.52 -13.49 -19.49
CA GLY A 170 -16.67 -14.11 -18.84
C GLY A 170 -16.55 -14.22 -17.32
N SER A 171 -15.39 -13.90 -16.73
CA SER A 171 -15.22 -13.90 -15.28
C SER A 171 -15.87 -12.68 -14.64
N PHE A 172 -16.24 -12.80 -13.37
CA PHE A 172 -16.67 -11.67 -12.56
C PHE A 172 -15.54 -11.29 -11.60
N ARG A 173 -14.98 -10.08 -11.74
CA ARG A 173 -13.85 -9.64 -10.92
C ARG A 173 -14.29 -8.71 -9.81
N ILE A 174 -13.64 -8.85 -8.66
CA ILE A 174 -13.82 -8.02 -7.48
C ILE A 174 -12.43 -7.53 -7.10
N MET A 175 -12.17 -6.26 -7.34
CA MET A 175 -10.87 -5.66 -7.15
C MET A 175 -11.03 -4.35 -6.40
N LEU A 176 -10.55 -4.32 -5.16
CA LEU A 176 -10.43 -3.10 -4.38
C LEU A 176 -8.96 -2.90 -4.01
N ILE A 177 -8.55 -1.64 -3.92
CA ILE A 177 -7.14 -1.27 -3.72
C ILE A 177 -6.50 -1.84 -2.43
N ASN A 178 -7.32 -1.98 -1.39
CA ASN A 178 -6.95 -2.53 -0.07
C ASN A 178 -6.65 -4.04 -0.12
N PHE A 179 -6.95 -4.73 -1.21
CA PHE A 179 -6.58 -6.16 -1.36
C PHE A 179 -5.08 -6.40 -1.43
N VAL A 180 -4.27 -5.34 -1.59
CA VAL A 180 -2.83 -5.37 -1.35
C VAL A 180 -2.49 -5.91 0.05
N LEU A 181 -3.41 -5.83 1.01
CA LEU A 181 -3.24 -6.39 2.35
C LEU A 181 -3.19 -7.92 2.36
N PHE A 182 -3.79 -8.63 1.41
CA PHE A 182 -3.76 -10.10 1.38
C PHE A 182 -2.34 -10.67 1.23
N PRO A 183 -1.54 -10.28 0.23
CA PRO A 183 -0.14 -10.72 0.14
C PRO A 183 0.70 -10.20 1.32
N ILE A 184 0.41 -9.02 1.88
CA ILE A 184 1.11 -8.52 3.07
C ILE A 184 0.83 -9.41 4.29
N MET A 185 -0.44 -9.76 4.56
CA MET A 185 -0.82 -10.67 5.66
C MET A 185 -0.28 -12.07 5.42
N MET A 186 -0.27 -12.55 4.18
CA MET A 186 0.38 -13.80 3.81
C MET A 186 1.88 -13.78 4.17
N SER A 187 2.59 -12.70 3.84
CA SER A 187 4.00 -12.52 4.25
C SER A 187 4.16 -12.50 5.77
N TYR A 188 3.25 -11.83 6.48
CA TYR A 188 3.26 -11.75 7.94
C TYR A 188 3.09 -13.13 8.60
N HIS A 189 2.15 -13.95 8.15
CA HIS A 189 1.95 -15.29 8.72
C HIS A 189 3.07 -16.28 8.37
N ASN A 190 3.85 -16.00 7.33
CA ASN A 190 5.03 -16.78 6.93
C ASN A 190 6.35 -16.19 7.45
N TRP A 191 6.30 -15.12 8.26
CA TRP A 191 7.46 -14.33 8.64
C TRP A 191 8.55 -15.17 9.34
N ASP A 192 8.14 -16.00 10.31
CA ASP A 192 9.05 -16.83 11.11
C ASP A 192 9.11 -18.28 10.64
N LYS A 193 7.95 -18.85 10.35
CA LYS A 193 7.76 -20.23 9.92
C LYS A 193 6.66 -20.27 8.85
N PRO A 194 6.82 -21.07 7.78
CA PRO A 194 5.77 -21.26 6.80
C PRO A 194 4.47 -21.72 7.47
N ASN A 195 3.39 -20.97 7.26
CA ASN A 195 2.08 -21.28 7.79
C ASN A 195 1.16 -21.67 6.63
N ILE A 196 1.08 -22.98 6.36
CA ILE A 196 0.38 -23.51 5.18
C ILE A 196 -1.11 -23.13 5.19
N PRO A 197 -1.87 -23.29 6.30
CA PRO A 197 -3.28 -22.89 6.33
C PRO A 197 -3.52 -21.42 5.97
N TRP A 198 -2.76 -20.50 6.59
CA TRP A 198 -2.89 -19.07 6.29
C TRP A 198 -2.42 -18.72 4.87
N SER A 199 -1.38 -19.41 4.37
CA SER A 199 -0.92 -19.23 3.00
C SER A 199 -1.96 -19.66 1.98
N ALA A 200 -2.57 -20.84 2.19
CA ALA A 200 -3.64 -21.32 1.33
C ALA A 200 -4.85 -20.40 1.37
N PHE A 201 -5.26 -19.96 2.58
CA PHE A 201 -6.37 -19.03 2.76
C PHE A 201 -6.16 -17.71 1.99
N TYR A 202 -5.01 -17.05 2.18
CA TYR A 202 -4.73 -15.81 1.46
C TYR A 202 -4.46 -16.02 -0.03
N ALA A 203 -3.92 -17.17 -0.44
CA ALA A 203 -3.76 -17.48 -1.86
C ALA A 203 -5.12 -17.59 -2.58
N VAL A 204 -6.12 -18.23 -1.94
CA VAL A 204 -7.49 -18.28 -2.47
C VAL A 204 -8.11 -16.89 -2.49
N ALA A 205 -7.92 -16.08 -1.44
CA ALA A 205 -8.39 -14.70 -1.42
C ALA A 205 -7.77 -13.85 -2.54
N ILE A 206 -6.45 -13.95 -2.73
CA ILE A 206 -5.71 -13.29 -3.81
C ILE A 206 -6.24 -13.73 -5.18
N PHE A 207 -6.44 -15.03 -5.38
CA PHE A 207 -7.01 -15.57 -6.61
C PHE A 207 -8.41 -15.02 -6.89
N ALA A 208 -9.27 -14.98 -5.86
CA ALA A 208 -10.62 -14.45 -5.93
C ALA A 208 -10.66 -12.96 -6.34
N THR A 209 -9.58 -12.20 -6.12
CA THR A 209 -9.50 -10.81 -6.60
C THR A 209 -9.33 -10.69 -8.12
N GLY A 210 -8.85 -11.74 -8.79
CA GLY A 210 -8.45 -11.70 -10.20
C GLY A 210 -7.21 -10.84 -10.50
N THR A 211 -6.45 -10.43 -9.47
CA THR A 211 -5.28 -9.56 -9.62
C THR A 211 -3.99 -10.36 -9.79
N ARG A 212 -3.51 -10.48 -11.03
CA ARG A 212 -2.30 -11.24 -11.41
C ARG A 212 -1.07 -10.90 -10.59
N ALA A 213 -0.84 -9.62 -10.37
CA ALA A 213 0.32 -9.13 -9.63
C ALA A 213 0.37 -9.68 -8.21
N PHE A 214 -0.79 -9.78 -7.55
CA PHE A 214 -0.89 -10.32 -6.20
C PHE A 214 -0.59 -11.83 -6.18
N LEU A 215 -0.99 -12.57 -7.23
CA LEU A 215 -0.64 -13.99 -7.37
C LEU A 215 0.87 -14.18 -7.51
N GLY A 216 1.51 -13.41 -8.39
CA GLY A 216 2.96 -13.45 -8.57
C GLY A 216 3.71 -13.13 -7.27
N VAL A 217 3.25 -12.13 -6.54
CA VAL A 217 3.82 -11.73 -5.24
C VAL A 217 3.59 -12.81 -4.19
N GLY A 218 2.40 -13.40 -4.11
CA GLY A 218 2.11 -14.53 -3.21
C GLY A 218 3.01 -15.74 -3.49
N ALA A 219 3.26 -16.03 -4.76
CA ALA A 219 4.18 -17.09 -5.18
C ALA A 219 5.63 -16.81 -4.74
N ILE A 220 6.12 -15.56 -4.88
CA ILE A 220 7.44 -15.16 -4.39
C ILE A 220 7.53 -15.33 -2.87
N ILE A 221 6.50 -14.88 -2.12
CA ILE A 221 6.45 -14.99 -0.66
C ILE A 221 6.54 -16.46 -0.22
N ILE A 222 5.72 -17.35 -0.79
CA ILE A 222 5.77 -18.79 -0.50
C ILE A 222 7.13 -19.37 -0.89
N GLY A 223 7.60 -19.06 -2.10
CA GLY A 223 8.85 -19.58 -2.63
C GLY A 223 10.03 -19.26 -1.71
N VAL A 224 10.16 -18.01 -1.26
CA VAL A 224 11.22 -17.61 -0.33
C VAL A 224 11.03 -18.24 1.05
N ALA A 225 9.79 -18.31 1.57
CA ALA A 225 9.51 -18.95 2.85
C ALA A 225 9.89 -20.45 2.85
N LEU A 226 9.61 -21.16 1.74
CA LEU A 226 10.00 -22.56 1.55
C LEU A 226 11.51 -22.71 1.38
N LEU A 227 12.15 -21.92 0.51
CA LEU A 227 13.60 -21.96 0.27
C LEU A 227 14.40 -21.77 1.56
N ARG A 228 13.95 -20.87 2.43
CA ARG A 228 14.64 -20.56 3.69
C ARG A 228 14.62 -21.72 4.69
N LYS A 229 13.55 -22.52 4.73
CA LYS A 229 13.37 -23.57 5.75
C LYS A 229 13.63 -24.98 5.24
N ARG A 230 13.31 -25.23 3.97
CA ARG A 230 13.38 -26.55 3.33
C ARG A 230 13.90 -26.41 1.90
N PRO A 231 15.14 -25.95 1.69
CA PRO A 231 15.67 -25.65 0.36
C PRO A 231 15.58 -26.84 -0.60
N VAL A 232 15.84 -28.05 -0.09
CA VAL A 232 15.78 -29.31 -0.86
C VAL A 232 14.37 -29.61 -1.37
N LEU A 233 13.32 -29.29 -0.60
CA LEU A 233 11.92 -29.47 -1.02
C LEU A 233 11.40 -28.27 -1.82
N ALA A 234 11.96 -27.09 -1.61
CA ALA A 234 11.53 -25.87 -2.27
C ALA A 234 11.85 -25.88 -3.77
N VAL A 235 13.04 -26.36 -4.16
CA VAL A 235 13.43 -26.44 -5.58
C VAL A 235 12.47 -27.27 -6.42
N PRO A 236 12.13 -28.54 -6.08
CA PRO A 236 11.20 -29.32 -6.87
C PRO A 236 9.77 -28.77 -6.80
N VAL A 237 9.34 -28.18 -5.68
CA VAL A 237 8.00 -27.56 -5.58
C VAL A 237 7.89 -26.31 -6.45
N VAL A 238 8.90 -25.44 -6.44
CA VAL A 238 8.93 -24.24 -7.28
C VAL A 238 9.05 -24.64 -8.76
N ALA A 239 9.90 -25.62 -9.09
CA ALA A 239 10.01 -26.15 -10.44
C ALA A 239 8.70 -26.80 -10.92
N ALA A 240 8.00 -27.55 -10.06
CA ALA A 240 6.71 -28.13 -10.36
C ALA A 240 5.61 -27.08 -10.55
N LEU A 241 5.56 -26.05 -9.69
CA LEU A 241 4.61 -24.95 -9.83
C LEU A 241 4.89 -24.11 -11.09
N ALA A 242 6.16 -23.81 -11.38
CA ALA A 242 6.56 -23.11 -12.59
C ALA A 242 6.29 -23.94 -13.84
N GLY A 243 6.59 -25.24 -13.80
CA GLY A 243 6.29 -26.19 -14.87
C GLY A 243 4.80 -26.34 -15.12
N PHE A 244 4.01 -26.52 -14.06
CA PHE A 244 2.54 -26.58 -14.14
C PHE A 244 1.96 -25.28 -14.68
N ALA A 245 2.39 -24.12 -14.15
CA ALA A 245 1.97 -22.82 -14.67
C ALA A 245 2.33 -22.67 -16.15
N SER A 246 3.54 -23.06 -16.55
CA SER A 246 3.99 -22.98 -17.95
C SER A 246 3.15 -23.89 -18.85
N ILE A 247 2.93 -25.15 -18.47
CA ILE A 247 2.10 -26.10 -19.22
C ILE A 247 0.64 -25.61 -19.29
N TYR A 248 0.11 -25.10 -18.17
CA TYR A 248 -1.25 -24.61 -18.08
C TYR A 248 -1.48 -23.37 -18.97
N ILE A 249 -0.52 -22.43 -18.96
CA ILE A 249 -0.50 -21.24 -19.84
C ILE A 249 -0.41 -21.67 -21.31
N LEU A 250 0.46 -22.62 -21.65
CA LEU A 250 0.62 -23.11 -23.02
C LEU A 250 -0.65 -23.81 -23.54
N ASN A 251 -1.39 -24.51 -22.67
CA ASN A 251 -2.56 -25.28 -23.06
C ASN A 251 -3.88 -24.50 -23.02
N HIS A 252 -3.94 -23.34 -22.36
CA HIS A 252 -5.15 -22.53 -22.23
C HIS A 252 -4.88 -21.11 -22.73
N GLN A 253 -4.84 -20.94 -24.05
CA GLN A 253 -4.69 -19.62 -24.68
C GLN A 253 -5.86 -18.67 -24.35
N ASP A 254 -6.99 -19.20 -23.90
CA ASP A 254 -8.17 -18.43 -23.47
C ASP A 254 -8.04 -17.82 -22.07
N LEU A 255 -7.01 -18.23 -21.29
CA LEU A 255 -6.77 -17.65 -19.97
C LEU A 255 -6.05 -16.32 -20.09
N HIS A 256 -6.85 -15.29 -20.38
CA HIS A 256 -6.38 -13.92 -20.47
C HIS A 256 -5.54 -13.51 -19.26
N ILE A 257 -5.78 -14.07 -18.06
CA ILE A 257 -5.03 -13.78 -16.81
C ILE A 257 -3.51 -14.00 -16.91
N PHE A 258 -3.00 -14.72 -17.91
CA PHE A 258 -1.56 -14.89 -18.15
C PHE A 258 -1.09 -14.41 -19.53
N ASP A 259 -1.95 -13.74 -20.29
CA ASP A 259 -1.53 -13.07 -21.52
C ASP A 259 -0.75 -11.79 -21.18
N PHE A 260 0.55 -11.81 -21.48
CA PHE A 260 1.46 -10.67 -21.36
C PHE A 260 1.80 -10.07 -22.73
N SER A 261 1.38 -10.70 -23.83
CA SER A 261 1.82 -10.32 -25.18
C SER A 261 1.27 -8.94 -25.57
N SER A 262 0.03 -8.65 -25.22
CA SER A 262 -0.64 -7.38 -25.48
C SER A 262 -0.02 -6.18 -24.73
N ASP A 263 0.53 -6.40 -23.52
CA ASP A 263 1.14 -5.36 -22.67
C ASP A 263 2.44 -4.79 -23.28
N PHE A 264 3.17 -5.58 -24.09
CA PHE A 264 4.45 -5.18 -24.69
C PHE A 264 4.35 -4.76 -26.16
N THR A 265 3.14 -4.71 -26.73
CA THR A 265 2.94 -4.18 -28.09
C THR A 265 3.13 -2.65 -28.12
N SER A 266 3.59 -2.10 -29.25
CA SER A 266 3.71 -0.64 -29.43
C SER A 266 2.37 0.10 -29.36
N SER A 267 1.26 -0.64 -29.48
CA SER A 267 -0.11 -0.17 -29.29
C SER A 267 -0.59 -0.20 -27.83
N SER A 268 0.19 -0.76 -26.91
CA SER A 268 -0.25 -0.86 -25.51
C SER A 268 -0.30 0.51 -24.86
N ALA A 269 -1.33 0.75 -24.04
CA ALA A 269 -1.49 2.02 -23.32
C ALA A 269 -0.28 2.33 -22.42
N ARG A 270 0.37 1.29 -21.87
CA ARG A 270 1.60 1.41 -21.06
C ARG A 270 2.78 1.87 -21.90
N TYR A 271 2.98 1.31 -23.09
CA TYR A 271 4.05 1.71 -23.99
C TYR A 271 3.95 3.19 -24.33
N VAL A 272 2.77 3.65 -24.77
CA VAL A 272 2.54 5.05 -25.13
C VAL A 272 2.68 5.99 -23.93
N GLN A 273 2.20 5.58 -22.75
CA GLN A 273 2.41 6.34 -21.50
C GLN A 273 3.88 6.45 -21.13
N PHE A 274 4.68 5.39 -21.29
CA PHE A 274 6.10 5.40 -20.95
C PHE A 274 6.84 6.53 -21.67
N PHE A 275 6.73 6.61 -23.00
CA PHE A 275 7.42 7.65 -23.76
C PHE A 275 6.89 9.05 -23.45
N SER A 276 5.60 9.19 -23.21
CA SER A 276 4.99 10.47 -22.82
C SER A 276 5.51 10.95 -21.46
N LEU A 277 5.61 10.06 -20.49
CA LEU A 277 6.18 10.35 -19.16
C LEU A 277 7.68 10.62 -19.22
N MET A 278 8.44 9.88 -20.04
CA MET A 278 9.86 10.13 -20.23
C MET A 278 10.11 11.48 -20.90
N ASN A 279 9.27 11.90 -21.86
CA ASN A 279 9.35 13.25 -22.44
C ASN A 279 9.10 14.32 -21.36
N LEU A 280 8.10 14.12 -20.50
CA LEU A 280 7.86 15.02 -19.35
C LEU A 280 9.08 15.08 -18.42
N PHE A 281 9.67 13.94 -18.09
CA PHE A 281 10.89 13.87 -17.28
C PHE A 281 12.06 14.62 -17.94
N TRP A 282 12.30 14.42 -19.24
CA TRP A 282 13.41 15.09 -19.95
C TRP A 282 13.24 16.60 -20.05
N ARG A 283 12.01 17.11 -20.00
CA ARG A 283 11.74 18.56 -19.90
C ARG A 283 12.08 19.11 -18.52
N PHE A 284 11.88 18.33 -17.46
CA PHE A 284 12.09 18.74 -16.07
C PHE A 284 12.93 17.73 -15.27
N PRO A 285 14.18 17.43 -15.64
CA PRO A 285 14.90 16.27 -15.11
C PRO A 285 15.34 16.40 -13.64
N ILE A 286 15.61 17.63 -13.19
CA ILE A 286 16.21 17.86 -11.86
C ILE A 286 15.15 17.80 -10.75
N PHE A 287 14.18 18.72 -10.78
CA PHE A 287 13.12 18.83 -9.76
C PHE A 287 11.80 18.20 -10.18
N GLY A 288 11.69 17.73 -11.42
CA GLY A 288 10.45 17.20 -11.96
C GLY A 288 9.45 18.30 -12.33
N ALA A 289 8.34 17.87 -12.94
CA ALA A 289 7.26 18.77 -13.32
C ALA A 289 6.41 19.24 -12.11
N GLY A 290 6.53 18.58 -10.95
CA GLY A 290 5.69 18.77 -9.78
C GLY A 290 4.49 17.82 -9.74
N PHE A 291 3.88 17.63 -8.57
CA PHE A 291 2.62 16.91 -8.45
C PHE A 291 1.49 17.64 -9.19
N GLY A 292 0.51 16.90 -9.70
CA GLY A 292 -0.57 17.40 -10.54
C GLY A 292 -0.19 17.54 -12.02
N ALA A 293 1.09 17.44 -12.37
CA ALA A 293 1.52 17.52 -13.76
C ALA A 293 1.05 16.30 -14.56
N SER A 294 0.60 16.58 -15.79
CA SER A 294 0.24 15.56 -16.77
C SER A 294 1.21 15.56 -17.96
N ALA A 295 1.54 14.36 -18.41
CA ALA A 295 2.15 14.11 -19.70
C ALA A 295 1.12 14.27 -20.83
N GLY A 296 1.59 14.26 -22.09
CA GLY A 296 0.73 14.45 -23.27
C GLY A 296 -0.34 13.36 -23.47
N VAL A 297 -0.25 12.24 -22.75
CA VAL A 297 -1.23 11.15 -22.80
C VAL A 297 -2.08 11.22 -21.53
N VAL A 298 -3.35 11.57 -21.69
CA VAL A 298 -4.32 11.71 -20.60
C VAL A 298 -5.27 10.53 -20.61
N ARG A 299 -5.44 9.88 -19.45
CA ARG A 299 -6.34 8.72 -19.29
C ARG A 299 -7.72 9.08 -18.77
N SER A 300 -7.77 10.10 -17.92
CA SER A 300 -8.96 10.59 -17.27
C SER A 300 -8.83 12.11 -17.21
N PHE A 301 -9.88 12.80 -17.62
CA PHE A 301 -9.94 14.25 -17.55
C PHE A 301 -10.09 14.74 -16.09
N ASP A 302 -10.66 13.90 -15.22
CA ASP A 302 -10.83 14.21 -13.79
C ASP A 302 -9.53 14.05 -12.99
N ALA A 303 -8.67 13.12 -13.41
CA ALA A 303 -7.36 12.86 -12.79
C ALA A 303 -6.26 12.73 -13.87
N PRO A 304 -5.90 13.81 -14.58
CA PRO A 304 -4.99 13.77 -15.72
C PRO A 304 -3.56 13.40 -15.32
N TYR A 305 -3.23 13.52 -14.04
CA TYR A 305 -1.97 13.13 -13.44
C TYR A 305 -1.89 11.63 -13.12
N SER A 306 -2.95 10.83 -13.31
CA SER A 306 -2.95 9.41 -12.96
C SER A 306 -2.41 8.53 -14.09
N TYR A 307 -1.44 7.67 -13.77
CA TYR A 307 -0.75 6.79 -14.72
C TYR A 307 -0.67 5.36 -14.24
N GLU A 308 -0.56 4.41 -15.17
CA GLU A 308 -0.32 3.00 -14.85
C GLU A 308 1.14 2.74 -14.44
N LEU A 309 2.07 3.51 -15.00
CA LEU A 309 3.50 3.39 -14.74
C LEU A 309 3.92 4.24 -13.53
N THR A 310 3.49 3.82 -12.35
CA THR A 310 3.64 4.54 -11.07
C THR A 310 5.02 5.14 -10.85
N TYR A 311 6.09 4.36 -11.05
CA TYR A 311 7.46 4.80 -10.78
C TYR A 311 8.01 5.77 -11.82
N VAL A 312 7.65 5.59 -13.09
CA VAL A 312 8.04 6.49 -14.17
C VAL A 312 7.31 7.83 -14.00
N ALA A 313 6.03 7.78 -13.63
CA ALA A 313 5.25 8.96 -13.31
C ALA A 313 5.79 9.71 -12.09
N LEU A 314 6.15 8.98 -11.02
CA LEU A 314 6.77 9.56 -9.85
C LEU A 314 8.09 10.25 -10.22
N LEU A 315 8.97 9.58 -10.98
CA LEU A 315 10.23 10.15 -11.45
C LEU A 315 10.02 11.42 -12.30
N ALA A 316 9.05 11.43 -13.22
CA ALA A 316 8.76 12.60 -14.04
C ALA A 316 8.27 13.81 -13.22
N LYS A 317 7.59 13.55 -12.09
CA LYS A 317 7.01 14.59 -11.23
C LYS A 317 7.98 15.13 -10.20
N ILE A 318 8.84 14.29 -9.65
CA ILE A 318 9.77 14.70 -8.58
C ILE A 318 11.22 14.88 -9.05
N GLY A 319 11.52 14.46 -10.28
CA GLY A 319 12.85 14.51 -10.87
C GLY A 319 13.86 13.65 -10.12
N ILE A 320 15.13 13.78 -10.53
CA ILE A 320 16.24 13.05 -9.92
C ILE A 320 16.40 13.43 -8.44
N VAL A 321 16.24 14.72 -8.09
CA VAL A 321 16.43 15.19 -6.71
C VAL A 321 15.39 14.57 -5.78
N GLY A 322 14.11 14.64 -6.13
CA GLY A 322 13.05 14.04 -5.32
C GLY A 322 13.18 12.52 -5.24
N ALA A 323 13.57 11.87 -6.34
CA ALA A 323 13.77 10.41 -6.38
C ALA A 323 14.91 9.97 -5.45
N LEU A 324 16.02 10.73 -5.40
CA LEU A 324 17.12 10.47 -4.48
C LEU A 324 16.72 10.69 -3.01
N ILE A 325 15.91 11.71 -2.72
CA ILE A 325 15.43 11.96 -1.36
C ILE A 325 14.51 10.83 -0.90
N LEU A 326 13.48 10.48 -1.68
CA LEU A 326 12.54 9.42 -1.32
C LEU A 326 13.21 8.04 -1.31
N GLY A 327 13.95 7.71 -2.37
CA GLY A 327 14.65 6.44 -2.50
C GLY A 327 15.76 6.27 -1.46
N GLY A 328 16.51 7.34 -1.18
CA GLY A 328 17.55 7.37 -0.15
C GLY A 328 16.95 7.20 1.25
N ALA A 329 15.88 7.92 1.57
CA ALA A 329 15.18 7.77 2.85
C ALA A 329 14.62 6.36 3.05
N LEU A 330 13.97 5.81 2.03
CA LEU A 330 13.43 4.45 2.05
C LEU A 330 14.55 3.41 2.21
N THR A 331 15.63 3.53 1.44
CA THR A 331 16.78 2.61 1.50
C THR A 331 17.47 2.67 2.86
N ALA A 332 17.68 3.88 3.40
CA ALA A 332 18.26 4.06 4.73
C ALA A 332 17.38 3.42 5.82
N TRP A 333 16.05 3.56 5.71
CA TRP A 333 15.10 2.95 6.64
C TRP A 333 15.12 1.42 6.53
N ILE A 334 15.01 0.85 5.32
CA ILE A 334 15.09 -0.60 5.09
C ILE A 334 16.41 -1.14 5.64
N GLY A 335 17.53 -0.50 5.31
CA GLY A 335 18.86 -0.90 5.78
C GLY A 335 19.02 -0.81 7.30
N ARG A 336 18.30 0.07 8.00
CA ARG A 336 18.23 0.07 9.47
C ARG A 336 17.39 -1.10 9.99
N SER A 337 16.17 -1.27 9.47
CA SER A 337 15.26 -2.37 9.86
C SER A 337 15.90 -3.74 9.65
N MET A 338 16.62 -3.93 8.54
CA MET A 338 17.36 -5.16 8.24
C MET A 338 18.52 -5.42 9.21
N ARG A 339 19.20 -4.37 9.70
CA ARG A 339 20.31 -4.53 10.67
C ARG A 339 19.85 -4.90 12.07
N ALA A 340 18.68 -4.43 12.48
CA ALA A 340 18.16 -4.71 13.81
C ALA A 340 17.36 -6.01 13.89
N SER A 341 16.83 -6.49 12.77
CA SER A 341 16.06 -7.73 12.76
C SER A 341 16.95 -8.93 12.44
N PRO A 342 16.93 -10.00 13.26
CA PRO A 342 17.55 -11.27 12.89
C PRO A 342 16.88 -11.92 11.65
N ASN A 343 15.76 -11.34 11.21
CA ASN A 343 14.93 -11.84 10.12
C ASN A 343 14.89 -10.88 8.91
N TRP A 344 16.04 -10.35 8.50
CA TRP A 344 16.16 -9.39 7.40
C TRP A 344 15.62 -9.89 6.06
N VAL A 345 15.66 -11.21 5.81
CA VAL A 345 15.15 -11.82 4.58
C VAL A 345 13.64 -11.58 4.42
N SER A 346 12.87 -11.73 5.50
CA SER A 346 11.42 -11.48 5.46
C SER A 346 11.10 -9.99 5.23
N ILE A 347 11.92 -9.08 5.77
CA ILE A 347 11.82 -7.65 5.48
C ILE A 347 12.07 -7.38 3.99
N ALA A 348 13.15 -7.94 3.43
CA ALA A 348 13.49 -7.78 2.02
C ALA A 348 12.38 -8.32 1.10
N VAL A 349 11.83 -9.50 1.40
CA VAL A 349 10.71 -10.09 0.65
C VAL A 349 9.49 -9.19 0.70
N LEU A 350 9.12 -8.68 1.87
CA LEU A 350 7.97 -7.79 2.03
C LEU A 350 8.16 -6.49 1.23
N VAL A 351 9.34 -5.87 1.30
CA VAL A 351 9.67 -4.66 0.54
C VAL A 351 9.59 -4.93 -0.96
N ILE A 352 10.25 -5.98 -1.46
CA ILE A 352 10.24 -6.34 -2.89
C ILE A 352 8.80 -6.62 -3.34
N SER A 353 8.03 -7.33 -2.53
CA SER A 353 6.61 -7.61 -2.79
C SER A 353 5.82 -6.33 -2.97
N VAL A 354 5.96 -5.40 -2.03
CA VAL A 354 5.29 -4.09 -2.04
C VAL A 354 5.71 -3.26 -3.26
N VAL A 355 6.98 -3.29 -3.64
CA VAL A 355 7.49 -2.62 -4.85
C VAL A 355 6.91 -3.23 -6.12
N LEU A 356 6.93 -4.56 -6.26
CA LEU A 356 6.42 -5.25 -7.44
C LEU A 356 4.90 -5.05 -7.60
N MET A 357 4.14 -5.14 -6.51
CA MET A 357 2.69 -4.85 -6.53
C MET A 357 2.42 -3.45 -7.06
N THR A 358 3.22 -2.47 -6.64
CA THR A 358 3.07 -1.06 -7.02
C THR A 358 3.51 -0.75 -8.45
N ALA A 359 4.50 -1.49 -8.94
CA ALA A 359 4.95 -1.39 -10.34
C ALA A 359 3.83 -1.75 -11.31
N THR A 360 3.08 -2.80 -10.96
CA THR A 360 2.03 -3.37 -11.82
C THR A 360 0.66 -2.72 -11.62
N ASN A 361 0.43 -2.12 -10.46
CA ASN A 361 -0.79 -1.43 -10.12
C ASN A 361 -0.50 -0.27 -9.16
N PRO A 362 -0.97 0.97 -9.41
CA PRO A 362 -0.63 2.17 -8.63
C PRO A 362 -1.25 2.22 -7.22
N TYR A 363 -1.34 1.10 -6.52
CA TYR A 363 -2.06 0.95 -5.26
C TYR A 363 -1.38 1.59 -4.05
N LEU A 364 -0.05 1.79 -4.08
CA LEU A 364 0.65 2.44 -2.97
C LEU A 364 0.56 3.96 -2.97
N ILE A 365 0.51 4.60 -4.15
CA ILE A 365 0.44 6.07 -4.24
C ILE A 365 -1.03 6.50 -4.15
N ASN A 366 -1.68 6.04 -3.08
CA ASN A 366 -2.98 6.52 -2.65
C ASN A 366 -3.02 6.55 -1.12
N LEU A 367 -4.11 7.07 -0.58
CA LEU A 367 -4.21 7.29 0.86
C LEU A 367 -4.13 6.00 1.68
N VAL A 368 -4.69 4.88 1.20
CA VAL A 368 -4.63 3.56 1.87
C VAL A 368 -3.20 3.03 1.84
N GLY A 369 -2.58 2.99 0.66
CA GLY A 369 -1.24 2.51 0.45
C GLY A 369 -0.20 3.27 1.26
N MET A 370 -0.26 4.60 1.25
CA MET A 370 0.64 5.45 2.05
C MET A 370 0.39 5.28 3.57
N SER A 371 -0.83 4.98 4.00
CA SER A 371 -1.12 4.64 5.41
C SER A 371 -0.53 3.28 5.81
N ILE A 372 -0.55 2.28 4.91
CA ILE A 372 0.11 0.99 5.12
C ILE A 372 1.63 1.19 5.23
N VAL A 373 2.21 1.99 4.33
CA VAL A 373 3.64 2.35 4.38
C VAL A 373 3.97 3.03 5.71
N ALA A 374 3.16 4.00 6.15
CA ALA A 374 3.36 4.70 7.43
C ALA A 374 3.30 3.74 8.63
N PHE A 375 2.34 2.81 8.63
CA PHE A 375 2.21 1.78 9.66
C PHE A 375 3.45 0.85 9.70
N MET A 376 3.92 0.39 8.54
CA MET A 376 5.12 -0.43 8.43
C MET A 376 6.38 0.31 8.89
N VAL A 377 6.52 1.58 8.50
CA VAL A 377 7.64 2.44 8.94
C VAL A 377 7.62 2.60 10.46
N ALA A 378 6.45 2.86 11.05
CA ALA A 378 6.30 2.98 12.49
C ALA A 378 6.69 1.70 13.25
N ILE A 379 6.34 0.52 12.73
CA ILE A 379 6.79 -0.77 13.30
C ILE A 379 8.33 -0.85 13.25
N GLY A 380 8.94 -0.54 12.10
CA GLY A 380 10.39 -0.60 11.94
C GLY A 380 11.13 0.36 12.87
N VAL A 381 10.62 1.57 13.05
CA VAL A 381 11.20 2.54 14.01
C VAL A 381 11.02 2.04 15.45
N TRP A 382 9.86 1.51 15.81
CA TRP A 382 9.60 0.95 17.14
C TRP A 382 10.54 -0.23 17.46
N ALA A 383 10.75 -1.15 16.51
CA ALA A 383 11.63 -2.30 16.69
C ALA A 383 13.11 -1.92 16.87
N ASN A 384 13.52 -0.74 16.40
CA ASN A 384 14.90 -0.24 16.47
C ASN A 384 15.21 0.54 17.75
N ARG A 385 14.30 0.59 18.73
CA ARG A 385 14.57 1.31 19.98
C ARG A 385 15.65 0.61 20.80
N PRO A 386 16.57 1.36 21.43
CA PRO A 386 17.59 0.76 22.28
C PRO A 386 16.91 -0.06 23.39
N VAL A 387 17.44 -1.25 23.67
CA VAL A 387 16.87 -2.19 24.66
C VAL A 387 16.74 -1.55 26.05
N SER A 388 17.62 -0.62 26.39
CA SER A 388 17.54 0.18 27.63
C SER A 388 16.28 1.06 27.71
N ALA A 389 15.70 1.48 26.58
CA ALA A 389 14.44 2.22 26.53
C ALA A 389 13.20 1.31 26.65
N LEU A 390 13.34 -0.02 26.42
CA LEU A 390 12.27 -1.00 26.61
C LEU A 390 12.19 -1.51 28.06
N ALA A 391 13.26 -1.34 28.84
CA ALA A 391 13.39 -1.85 30.20
C ALA A 391 12.90 -0.88 31.28
N ALA A 392 12.64 0.39 30.96
CA ALA A 392 12.06 1.34 31.91
C ALA A 392 10.55 1.07 32.00
N PRO A 393 10.02 0.56 33.14
CA PRO A 393 8.59 0.43 33.30
C PRO A 393 7.94 1.82 33.26
N VAL A 394 7.07 2.04 32.27
CA VAL A 394 6.36 3.31 32.02
C VAL A 394 5.46 3.72 33.22
N HIS A 395 5.25 2.84 34.19
CA HIS A 395 4.39 3.06 35.36
C HIS A 395 5.03 3.76 36.57
N GLN A 396 6.30 4.21 36.51
CA GLN A 396 6.90 4.87 37.69
C GLN A 396 6.46 6.33 37.95
N TYR A 397 5.56 6.90 37.16
CA TYR A 397 5.07 8.28 37.38
C TYR A 397 3.74 8.38 38.16
N GLU A 398 3.17 7.29 38.67
CA GLU A 398 1.87 7.35 39.40
C GLU A 398 1.98 7.65 40.91
N ASN A 399 3.18 7.80 41.49
CA ASN A 399 3.33 7.94 42.96
C ASN A 399 4.09 9.19 43.45
N GLU A 400 4.23 10.25 42.65
CA GLU A 400 4.71 11.55 43.14
C GLU A 400 3.62 12.62 42.96
N VAL A 401 2.64 12.62 43.89
CA VAL A 401 1.76 13.77 44.19
C VAL A 401 1.75 13.97 45.70
#